data_AF-A0AAG5DLF6-F1
#
_entry.id   AF-A0AAG5DLF6-F1
#
_cell.length_a   1.000
_cell.length_b   1.000
_cell.length_c   1.000
_cell.angle_alpha   90.00
_cell.angle_beta   90.00
_cell.angle_gamma   90.00
#
_symmetry.space_group_name_H-M   'P 1'
#
loop_
_entity.id
_entity.type
_entity.pdbx_description
1 polymer ?
#
loop_
_entity_poly.entity_id
_entity_poly.type
_entity_poly.pdbx_seq_one_letter_code
_entity_poly.pdbx_strand_id
1 'polypeptide(L)'
;MESYEEMPKSDTIKLRNKHIGKSCQLFYRTDPLKIVRGQGQYMYDEQGTRYLDCINNVAHVGHCHPKVVEAGARQLATLSTNNRFLHDELVRCAQTLAHKMPGNLSVCYFVNSGSEANDLALRLARQYTGRHEVITLDHAYHGHVSAVMDISPYKFNQPGGDPKPDFVHVAPCPDVYRGMYRDCDYPEGTDLGELYAQEVQHILDRSPTGVAAFIAESLQSCGGQIIPPPDYFQRVYNAVRKAGGVTIADEVQVGFGRIGTHYWAFEPHGVIPDIVTVAKPMGNGHPVGAVITTPEIAESFATTGVCYFNTYGGNPVSCAIANAVMRVIDEEGLQENALRVGRYLLEKTRALKHEYEIVGDVRGTGLFVGIELVVDRARRLPATRAAKAVVERMKTVHRTLVSSDGPDENVVKLKPPMVFTFANADEFLYAFRECLTFLEQQQQASNTAAPGLLDTVVVPVRVTHPLATGGLLQPSPITCRKHDTSPLIKSS
;
A
#
# COMPACT_ATOMS: atom_id res chain seq x y z
N MET A 1 -3.81 -27.46 16.30
CA MET A 1 -4.03 -27.21 14.86
C MET A 1 -2.67 -27.41 14.23
N GLU A 2 -2.47 -28.47 13.47
CA GLU A 2 -1.16 -28.84 12.91
C GLU A 2 -0.71 -27.76 11.90
N SER A 3 0.51 -27.27 12.06
CA SER A 3 1.14 -26.39 11.08
C SER A 3 1.55 -27.24 9.89
N TYR A 4 0.98 -26.99 8.70
CA TYR A 4 1.36 -27.67 7.45
C TYR A 4 2.78 -27.32 6.96
N GLU A 5 3.42 -26.34 7.59
CA GLU A 5 4.77 -25.88 7.26
C GLU A 5 5.83 -26.62 8.09
N GLU A 6 6.40 -27.68 7.52
CA GLU A 6 7.28 -28.63 8.24
C GLU A 6 8.75 -28.19 8.36
N MET A 7 9.24 -27.31 7.47
CA MET A 7 10.67 -26.93 7.45
C MET A 7 11.03 -25.89 8.52
N PRO A 8 12.16 -26.01 9.25
CA PRO A 8 12.65 -24.94 10.11
C PRO A 8 12.90 -23.62 9.35
N LYS A 9 12.70 -22.47 10.01
CA LYS A 9 12.92 -21.13 9.41
C LYS A 9 14.31 -20.96 8.79
N SER A 10 15.35 -21.53 9.42
CA SER A 10 16.72 -21.50 8.90
C SER A 10 16.85 -22.20 7.54
N ASP A 11 16.18 -23.33 7.36
CA ASP A 11 16.21 -24.11 6.13
C ASP A 11 15.39 -23.42 5.03
N THR A 12 14.25 -22.82 5.38
CA THR A 12 13.47 -21.96 4.48
C THR A 12 14.32 -20.80 3.96
N ILE A 13 15.08 -20.12 4.82
CA ILE A 13 15.98 -19.02 4.42
C ILE A 13 17.09 -19.54 3.50
N LYS A 14 17.72 -20.66 3.85
CA LYS A 14 18.78 -21.28 3.03
C LYS A 14 18.29 -21.63 1.63
N LEU A 15 17.13 -22.28 1.53
CA LEU A 15 16.54 -22.64 0.24
C LEU A 15 16.10 -21.41 -0.55
N ARG A 16 15.51 -20.40 0.10
CA ARG A 16 15.17 -19.13 -0.55
C ARG A 16 16.41 -18.47 -1.15
N ASN A 17 17.50 -18.36 -0.39
CA ASN A 17 18.73 -17.74 -0.85
C ASN A 17 19.39 -18.50 -2.02
N LYS A 18 19.13 -19.80 -2.13
CA LYS A 18 19.62 -20.65 -3.22
C LYS A 18 18.73 -20.58 -4.47
N HIS A 19 17.41 -20.55 -4.30
CA HIS A 19 16.45 -20.79 -5.38
C HIS A 19 15.64 -19.57 -5.82
N ILE A 20 15.59 -18.50 -5.03
CA ILE A 20 14.86 -17.28 -5.35
C ILE A 20 15.85 -16.15 -5.66
N GLY A 21 15.57 -15.36 -6.70
CA GLY A 21 16.39 -14.21 -7.08
C GLY A 21 16.61 -13.25 -5.92
N LYS A 22 17.86 -12.81 -5.72
CA LYS A 22 18.25 -11.95 -4.59
C LYS A 22 17.59 -10.56 -4.62
N SER A 23 17.10 -10.12 -5.80
CA SER A 23 16.30 -8.90 -5.97
C SER A 23 14.92 -8.99 -5.33
N CYS A 24 14.39 -10.20 -5.09
CA CYS A 24 13.12 -10.42 -4.39
C CYS A 24 13.31 -10.29 -2.87
N GLN A 25 13.28 -9.05 -2.39
CA GLN A 25 13.56 -8.71 -1.00
C GLN A 25 12.46 -9.14 -0.03
N LEU A 26 12.86 -9.42 1.21
CA LEU A 26 11.95 -9.68 2.33
C LEU A 26 11.74 -8.39 3.14
N PHE A 27 10.56 -8.27 3.76
CA PHE A 27 10.40 -7.37 4.90
C PHE A 27 11.30 -7.84 6.05
N TYR A 28 11.76 -6.88 6.86
CA TYR A 28 12.59 -7.15 8.04
C TYR A 28 13.85 -8.00 7.72
N ARG A 29 14.61 -7.64 6.69
CA ARG A 29 15.70 -8.46 6.10
C ARG A 29 16.66 -9.10 7.12
N THR A 30 17.00 -8.40 8.20
CA THR A 30 17.91 -8.89 9.25
C THR A 30 17.32 -10.07 10.03
N ASP A 31 16.00 -10.06 10.24
CA ASP A 31 15.26 -11.13 10.90
C ASP A 31 13.89 -11.28 10.21
N PRO A 32 13.80 -11.98 9.07
CA PRO A 32 12.54 -12.12 8.35
C PRO A 32 11.56 -13.00 9.13
N LEU A 33 10.26 -12.76 9.01
CA LEU A 33 9.24 -13.61 9.63
C LEU A 33 8.92 -14.82 8.73
N LYS A 34 8.73 -16.00 9.32
CA LYS A 34 8.12 -17.15 8.65
C LYS A 34 6.65 -17.24 9.11
N ILE A 35 5.76 -16.63 8.32
CA ILE A 35 4.32 -16.67 8.60
C ILE A 35 3.74 -17.99 8.08
N VAL A 36 3.01 -18.71 8.95
CA VAL A 36 2.43 -20.02 8.63
C VAL A 36 0.90 -20.04 8.68
N ARG A 37 0.28 -19.00 9.24
CA ARG A 37 -1.19 -18.87 9.33
C ARG A 37 -1.61 -17.41 9.35
N GLY A 38 -2.79 -17.13 8.79
CA GLY A 38 -3.47 -15.83 8.92
C GLY A 38 -4.94 -16.02 9.31
N GLN A 39 -5.50 -15.04 10.01
CA GLN A 39 -6.93 -14.99 10.33
C GLN A 39 -7.37 -13.54 10.59
N GLY A 40 -8.31 -13.03 9.80
CA GLY A 40 -8.78 -11.65 9.93
C GLY A 40 -7.64 -10.65 9.73
N GLN A 41 -7.40 -9.78 10.70
CA GLN A 41 -6.34 -8.77 10.72
C GLN A 41 -5.02 -9.27 11.35
N TYR A 42 -4.88 -10.58 11.56
CA TYR A 42 -3.73 -11.18 12.24
C TYR A 42 -2.98 -12.19 11.37
N MET A 43 -1.66 -12.22 11.53
CA MET A 43 -0.76 -13.26 11.04
C MET A 43 -0.09 -13.99 12.20
N TYR A 44 0.33 -15.22 11.99
CA TYR A 44 0.98 -16.05 13.00
C TYR A 44 2.26 -16.66 12.45
N ASP A 45 3.35 -16.51 13.20
CA ASP A 45 4.63 -17.13 12.86
C ASP A 45 4.65 -18.64 13.20
N GLU A 46 5.76 -19.29 12.90
CA GLU A 46 5.97 -20.71 13.12
C GLU A 46 6.05 -21.11 14.61
N GLN A 47 6.18 -20.15 15.53
CA GLN A 47 6.07 -20.37 16.98
C GLN A 47 4.66 -20.10 17.51
N GLY A 48 3.71 -19.71 16.65
CA GLY A 48 2.35 -19.33 17.03
C GLY A 48 2.22 -17.92 17.57
N THR A 49 3.27 -17.10 17.49
CA THR A 49 3.23 -15.68 17.87
C THR A 49 2.26 -14.95 16.96
N ARG A 50 1.24 -14.31 17.56
CA ARG A 50 0.30 -13.46 16.83
C ARG A 50 0.93 -12.10 16.52
N TYR A 51 0.78 -11.67 15.27
CA TYR A 51 1.14 -10.35 14.80
C TYR A 51 -0.09 -9.59 14.30
N LEU A 52 -0.27 -8.34 14.73
CA LEU A 52 -1.25 -7.43 14.16
C LEU A 52 -0.75 -6.93 12.80
N ASP A 53 -1.55 -7.13 11.75
CA ASP A 53 -1.19 -6.74 10.40
C ASP A 53 -1.68 -5.34 10.04
N CYS A 54 -0.76 -4.38 9.98
CA CYS A 54 -1.04 -3.02 9.54
C CYS A 54 -0.50 -2.71 8.13
N ILE A 55 -0.02 -3.70 7.35
CA ILE A 55 0.61 -3.44 6.03
C ILE A 55 -0.20 -3.97 4.83
N ASN A 56 -0.95 -5.06 4.99
CA ASN A 56 -1.54 -5.75 3.83
C ASN A 56 -2.95 -5.27 3.49
N ASN A 57 -3.07 -4.56 2.36
CA ASN A 57 -4.37 -4.36 1.68
C ASN A 57 -4.71 -5.53 0.75
N VAL A 58 -3.79 -6.46 0.53
CA VAL A 58 -4.05 -7.63 -0.30
C VAL A 58 -5.06 -8.54 0.38
N ALA A 59 -4.88 -8.82 1.67
CA ALA A 59 -5.87 -9.50 2.51
C ALA A 59 -6.99 -8.52 2.94
N HIS A 60 -7.62 -7.88 1.96
CA HIS A 60 -8.55 -6.76 2.13
C HIS A 60 -9.72 -7.06 3.06
N VAL A 61 -10.39 -8.21 2.90
CA VAL A 61 -11.50 -8.63 3.79
C VAL A 61 -11.03 -9.49 4.96
N GLY A 62 -9.72 -9.49 5.23
CA GLY A 62 -9.08 -10.31 6.26
C GLY A 62 -8.49 -11.60 5.71
N HIS A 63 -7.40 -12.03 6.35
CA HIS A 63 -6.72 -13.30 6.07
C HIS A 63 -7.67 -14.47 6.22
N CYS A 64 -7.67 -15.35 5.21
CA CYS A 64 -8.44 -16.60 5.18
C CYS A 64 -9.96 -16.42 5.44
N HIS A 65 -10.56 -15.37 4.89
CA HIS A 65 -12.00 -15.11 5.05
C HIS A 65 -12.87 -16.29 4.55
N PRO A 66 -13.74 -16.88 5.40
CA PRO A 66 -14.39 -18.17 5.10
C PRO A 66 -15.25 -18.12 3.84
N LYS A 67 -16.04 -17.06 3.63
CA LYS A 67 -16.88 -16.90 2.42
C LYS A 67 -16.06 -16.84 1.13
N VAL A 68 -14.84 -16.31 1.18
CA VAL A 68 -13.95 -16.19 0.01
C VAL A 68 -13.30 -17.54 -0.28
N VAL A 69 -12.81 -18.21 0.76
CA VAL A 69 -12.22 -19.56 0.66
C VAL A 69 -13.23 -20.55 0.09
N GLU A 70 -14.47 -20.55 0.61
CA GLU A 70 -15.54 -21.43 0.15
C GLU A 70 -15.89 -21.17 -1.32
N ALA A 71 -16.04 -19.90 -1.72
CA ALA A 71 -16.36 -19.55 -3.11
C ALA A 71 -15.27 -20.03 -4.09
N GLY A 72 -14.00 -19.79 -3.76
CA GLY A 72 -12.87 -20.25 -4.56
C GLY A 72 -12.78 -21.78 -4.65
N ALA A 73 -12.88 -22.47 -3.50
CA ALA A 73 -12.79 -23.93 -3.44
C ALA A 73 -13.92 -24.61 -4.22
N ARG A 74 -15.16 -24.14 -4.04
CA ARG A 74 -16.34 -24.66 -4.75
C ARG A 74 -16.22 -24.47 -6.25
N GLN A 75 -15.80 -23.27 -6.70
CA GLN A 75 -15.65 -23.01 -8.13
C GLN A 75 -14.50 -23.83 -8.73
N LEU A 76 -13.38 -23.98 -8.03
CA LEU A 76 -12.24 -24.78 -8.47
C LEU A 76 -12.61 -26.27 -8.62
N ALA A 77 -13.44 -26.80 -7.72
CA ALA A 77 -13.97 -28.16 -7.81
C ALA A 77 -15.02 -28.34 -8.93
N THR A 78 -15.54 -27.25 -9.48
CA THR A 78 -16.59 -27.27 -10.52
C THR A 78 -16.02 -27.04 -11.91
N LEU A 79 -15.34 -25.91 -12.13
CA LEU A 79 -14.78 -25.51 -13.42
C LEU A 79 -13.63 -24.51 -13.25
N SER A 80 -12.49 -24.81 -13.83
CA SER A 80 -11.34 -23.92 -13.96
C SER A 80 -10.80 -23.97 -15.39
N THR A 81 -11.03 -22.90 -16.15
CA THR A 81 -10.66 -22.79 -17.57
C THR A 81 -10.53 -21.32 -17.98
N ASN A 82 -10.13 -21.05 -19.23
CA ASN A 82 -10.05 -19.69 -19.78
C ASN A 82 -11.44 -19.11 -20.11
N ASN A 83 -11.49 -17.79 -20.34
CA ASN A 83 -12.74 -17.03 -20.54
C ASN A 83 -13.35 -17.11 -21.96
N ARG A 84 -12.84 -17.97 -22.86
CA ARG A 84 -13.41 -18.13 -24.23
C ARG A 84 -14.66 -19.02 -24.25
N PHE A 85 -14.91 -19.75 -23.17
CA PHE A 85 -16.18 -20.44 -22.95
C PHE A 85 -17.08 -19.57 -22.08
N LEU A 86 -18.38 -19.60 -22.36
CA LEU A 86 -19.35 -18.86 -21.54
C LEU A 86 -19.39 -19.40 -20.11
N HIS A 87 -19.36 -18.50 -19.13
CA HIS A 87 -19.65 -18.82 -17.73
C HIS A 87 -20.14 -17.59 -16.97
N ASP A 88 -21.06 -17.83 -16.03
CA ASP A 88 -21.77 -16.78 -15.30
C ASP A 88 -20.87 -15.92 -14.40
N GLU A 89 -19.84 -16.51 -13.79
CA GLU A 89 -18.99 -15.80 -12.84
C GLU A 89 -18.32 -14.56 -13.48
N LEU A 90 -17.94 -14.62 -14.76
CA LEU A 90 -17.33 -13.51 -15.48
C LEU A 90 -18.30 -12.35 -15.62
N VAL A 91 -19.49 -12.61 -16.17
CA VAL A 91 -20.48 -11.57 -16.44
C VAL A 91 -21.05 -10.98 -15.17
N ARG A 92 -21.22 -11.78 -14.10
CA ARG A 92 -21.62 -11.27 -12.77
C ARG A 92 -20.55 -10.38 -12.14
N CYS A 93 -19.27 -10.73 -12.33
CA CYS A 93 -18.16 -9.90 -11.85
C CYS A 93 -18.09 -8.57 -12.61
N ALA A 94 -18.18 -8.62 -13.95
CA ALA A 94 -18.22 -7.42 -14.78
C ALA A 94 -19.42 -6.53 -14.45
N GLN A 95 -20.61 -7.12 -14.28
CA GLN A 95 -21.81 -6.40 -13.90
C GLN A 95 -21.68 -5.73 -12.53
N THR A 96 -21.12 -6.43 -11.53
CA THR A 96 -20.91 -5.87 -10.19
C THR A 96 -19.91 -4.72 -10.21
N LEU A 97 -18.81 -4.84 -10.96
CA LEU A 97 -17.85 -3.76 -11.13
C LEU A 97 -18.48 -2.55 -11.83
N ALA A 98 -19.18 -2.76 -12.94
CA ALA A 98 -19.85 -1.70 -13.69
C ALA A 98 -20.91 -0.98 -12.83
N HIS A 99 -21.72 -1.69 -12.05
CA HIS A 99 -22.71 -1.08 -11.15
C HIS A 99 -22.09 -0.22 -10.05
N LYS A 100 -20.85 -0.50 -9.64
CA LYS A 100 -20.14 0.27 -8.63
C LYS A 100 -19.36 1.45 -9.22
N MET A 101 -19.32 1.59 -10.54
CA MET A 101 -18.56 2.66 -11.21
C MET A 101 -19.49 3.83 -11.58
N PRO A 102 -19.00 5.08 -11.52
CA PRO A 102 -19.78 6.23 -11.94
C PRO A 102 -19.75 6.44 -13.46
N GLY A 103 -20.68 7.25 -13.96
CA GLY A 103 -20.72 7.64 -15.37
C GLY A 103 -21.00 6.47 -16.31
N ASN A 104 -20.23 6.37 -17.39
CA ASN A 104 -20.36 5.32 -18.42
C ASN A 104 -19.22 4.29 -18.36
N LEU A 105 -18.51 4.17 -17.24
CA LEU A 105 -17.47 3.17 -17.02
C LEU A 105 -18.09 1.78 -16.84
N SER A 106 -18.37 1.10 -17.95
CA SER A 106 -19.20 -0.11 -17.97
C SER A 106 -18.59 -1.31 -18.69
N VAL A 107 -17.42 -1.18 -19.31
CA VAL A 107 -16.74 -2.26 -20.03
C VAL A 107 -15.53 -2.74 -19.25
N CYS A 108 -15.44 -4.05 -19.00
CA CYS A 108 -14.38 -4.66 -18.19
C CYS A 108 -13.48 -5.55 -19.05
N TYR A 109 -12.17 -5.38 -18.90
CA TYR A 109 -11.15 -6.35 -19.31
C TYR A 109 -10.55 -6.98 -18.05
N PHE A 110 -10.47 -8.30 -17.98
CA PHE A 110 -9.91 -8.99 -16.82
C PHE A 110 -8.46 -9.43 -17.06
N VAL A 111 -7.65 -9.29 -16.01
CA VAL A 111 -6.22 -9.59 -15.97
C VAL A 111 -5.86 -10.26 -14.65
N ASN A 112 -4.57 -10.51 -14.39
CA ASN A 112 -4.12 -11.25 -13.22
C ASN A 112 -3.38 -10.39 -12.19
N SER A 113 -3.04 -9.14 -12.53
CA SER A 113 -2.32 -8.24 -11.63
C SER A 113 -2.59 -6.77 -11.95
N GLY A 114 -2.19 -5.88 -11.04
CA GLY A 114 -2.23 -4.43 -11.28
C GLY A 114 -1.26 -4.00 -12.39
N SER A 115 -0.10 -4.66 -12.51
CA SER A 115 0.85 -4.40 -13.60
C SER A 115 0.21 -4.66 -14.97
N GLU A 116 -0.48 -5.79 -15.13
CA GLU A 116 -1.18 -6.11 -16.38
C GLU A 116 -2.37 -5.17 -16.64
N ALA A 117 -3.05 -4.73 -15.57
CA ALA A 117 -4.16 -3.78 -15.70
C ALA A 117 -3.66 -2.43 -16.22
N ASN A 118 -2.59 -1.89 -15.62
CA ASN A 118 -1.99 -0.63 -16.04
C ASN A 118 -1.36 -0.73 -17.44
N ASP A 119 -0.72 -1.85 -17.78
CA ASP A 119 -0.18 -2.10 -19.13
C ASP A 119 -1.30 -2.07 -20.19
N LEU A 120 -2.40 -2.78 -19.94
CA LEU A 120 -3.55 -2.76 -20.83
C LEU A 120 -4.22 -1.39 -20.89
N ALA A 121 -4.32 -0.66 -19.77
CA ALA A 121 -4.88 0.68 -19.75
C ALA A 121 -4.07 1.65 -20.63
N LEU A 122 -2.74 1.60 -20.57
CA LEU A 122 -1.88 2.38 -21.46
C LEU A 122 -2.08 1.98 -22.93
N ARG A 123 -2.23 0.68 -23.21
CA ARG A 123 -2.50 0.20 -24.56
C ARG A 123 -3.84 0.71 -25.11
N LEU A 124 -4.90 0.66 -24.30
CA LEU A 124 -6.22 1.19 -24.66
C LEU A 124 -6.18 2.70 -24.89
N ALA A 125 -5.53 3.45 -24.00
CA ALA A 125 -5.38 4.89 -24.13
C ALA A 125 -4.66 5.28 -25.43
N ARG A 126 -3.50 4.66 -25.71
CA ARG A 126 -2.73 4.92 -26.94
C ARG A 126 -3.50 4.59 -28.20
N GLN A 127 -4.25 3.49 -28.18
CA GLN A 127 -5.09 3.11 -29.31
C GLN A 127 -6.23 4.11 -29.55
N TYR A 128 -6.89 4.55 -28.47
CA TYR A 128 -8.00 5.50 -28.55
C TYR A 128 -7.55 6.88 -29.03
N THR A 129 -6.43 7.39 -28.49
CA THR A 129 -5.96 8.76 -28.81
C THR A 129 -5.07 8.83 -30.05
N GLY A 130 -4.52 7.70 -30.50
CA GLY A 130 -3.50 7.66 -31.56
C GLY A 130 -2.16 8.30 -31.16
N ARG A 131 -1.90 8.44 -29.86
CA ARG A 131 -0.71 9.12 -29.29
C ARG A 131 0.08 8.15 -28.42
N HIS A 132 1.31 8.52 -28.06
CA HIS A 132 2.20 7.62 -27.31
C HIS A 132 2.67 8.17 -25.95
N GLU A 133 2.82 9.49 -25.83
CA GLU A 133 3.35 10.13 -24.63
C GLU A 133 2.44 9.96 -23.41
N VAL A 134 3.02 9.86 -22.22
CA VAL A 134 2.30 9.62 -20.96
C VAL A 134 2.79 10.60 -19.90
N ILE A 135 1.87 11.17 -19.13
CA ILE A 135 2.17 11.92 -17.91
C ILE A 135 1.91 11.03 -16.70
N THR A 136 2.91 10.92 -15.83
CA THR A 136 2.83 10.27 -14.51
C THR A 136 3.24 11.27 -13.42
N LEU A 137 2.99 10.93 -12.15
CA LEU A 137 3.42 11.74 -11.01
C LEU A 137 4.77 11.25 -10.48
N ASP A 138 5.60 12.16 -9.98
CA ASP A 138 6.81 11.77 -9.26
C ASP A 138 6.45 10.87 -8.06
N HIS A 139 7.38 9.99 -7.71
CA HIS A 139 7.22 8.93 -6.72
C HIS A 139 6.09 7.91 -6.99
N ALA A 140 5.42 7.95 -8.15
CA ALA A 140 4.40 6.98 -8.50
C ALA A 140 4.99 5.60 -8.85
N TYR A 141 4.20 4.55 -8.61
CA TYR A 141 4.53 3.17 -8.95
C TYR A 141 3.32 2.43 -9.51
N HIS A 142 3.37 2.08 -10.80
CA HIS A 142 2.25 1.49 -11.54
C HIS A 142 2.43 0.01 -11.90
N GLY A 143 3.52 -0.63 -11.46
CA GLY A 143 3.71 -2.07 -11.62
C GLY A 143 5.12 -2.46 -12.01
N HIS A 144 5.31 -3.72 -12.39
CA HIS A 144 6.65 -4.28 -12.63
C HIS A 144 6.90 -4.81 -14.05
N VAL A 145 5.92 -4.77 -14.95
CA VAL A 145 6.16 -5.12 -16.36
C VAL A 145 6.76 -3.91 -17.07
N SER A 146 7.54 -4.12 -18.13
CA SER A 146 8.39 -3.08 -18.73
C SER A 146 7.66 -1.77 -19.01
N ALA A 147 6.50 -1.80 -19.70
CA ALA A 147 5.79 -0.57 -20.07
C ALA A 147 5.32 0.26 -18.87
N VAL A 148 4.98 -0.37 -17.74
CA VAL A 148 4.58 0.34 -16.52
C VAL A 148 5.76 0.65 -15.59
N MET A 149 6.87 -0.08 -15.73
CA MET A 149 8.13 0.25 -15.06
C MET A 149 8.70 1.55 -15.64
N ASP A 150 8.64 1.70 -16.96
CA ASP A 150 9.07 2.89 -17.71
C ASP A 150 8.39 4.18 -17.22
N ILE A 151 7.14 4.08 -16.74
CA ILE A 151 6.35 5.22 -16.21
C ILE A 151 6.29 5.25 -14.68
N SER A 152 7.19 4.56 -13.97
CA SER A 152 7.22 4.49 -12.51
C SER A 152 8.46 5.19 -11.92
N PRO A 153 8.42 6.52 -11.65
CA PRO A 153 9.53 7.27 -11.07
C PRO A 153 10.05 6.67 -9.77
N TYR A 154 9.17 6.03 -8.97
CA TYR A 154 9.57 5.31 -7.76
C TYR A 154 10.67 4.26 -7.98
N LYS A 155 10.81 3.73 -9.20
CA LYS A 155 11.82 2.72 -9.54
C LYS A 155 12.95 3.28 -10.38
N PHE A 156 12.66 3.98 -11.47
CA PHE A 156 13.71 4.46 -12.35
C PHE A 156 14.57 5.59 -11.73
N ASN A 157 14.06 6.33 -10.73
CA ASN A 157 14.86 7.32 -9.99
C ASN A 157 15.73 6.70 -8.87
N GLN A 158 15.60 5.39 -8.58
CA GLN A 158 16.44 4.74 -7.58
C GLN A 158 17.86 4.51 -8.11
N PRO A 159 18.87 4.38 -7.22
CA PRO A 159 20.21 3.98 -7.62
C PRO A 159 20.19 2.66 -8.41
N GLY A 160 20.65 2.71 -9.67
CA GLY A 160 20.65 1.57 -10.58
C GLY A 160 19.31 1.33 -11.31
N GLY A 161 18.37 2.27 -11.24
CA GLY A 161 17.17 2.28 -12.08
C GLY A 161 17.49 2.53 -13.55
N ASP A 162 16.59 2.09 -14.42
CA ASP A 162 16.67 2.35 -15.87
C ASP A 162 16.51 3.86 -16.16
N PRO A 163 17.03 4.38 -17.28
CA PRO A 163 16.81 5.78 -17.64
C PRO A 163 15.32 6.02 -17.98
N LYS A 164 14.77 7.15 -17.54
CA LYS A 164 13.42 7.58 -17.91
C LYS A 164 13.30 7.73 -19.43
N PRO A 165 12.36 7.05 -20.12
CA PRO A 165 12.18 7.21 -21.56
C PRO A 165 11.71 8.61 -21.97
N ASP A 166 11.94 8.98 -23.23
CA ASP A 166 11.60 10.30 -23.77
C ASP A 166 10.08 10.55 -23.84
N PHE A 167 9.28 9.49 -24.07
CA PHE A 167 7.82 9.61 -24.14
C PHE A 167 7.14 9.76 -22.76
N VAL A 168 7.92 9.69 -21.68
CA VAL A 168 7.41 9.75 -20.30
C VAL A 168 7.69 11.13 -19.72
N HIS A 169 6.62 11.81 -19.29
CA HIS A 169 6.68 13.08 -18.58
C HIS A 169 6.32 12.87 -17.12
N VAL A 170 7.09 13.50 -16.23
CA VAL A 170 6.91 13.37 -14.78
C VAL A 170 6.48 14.73 -14.24
N ALA A 171 5.21 14.83 -13.82
CA ALA A 171 4.74 15.98 -13.08
C ALA A 171 5.12 15.84 -11.59
N PRO A 172 5.34 16.95 -10.87
CA PRO A 172 5.64 16.90 -9.45
C PRO A 172 4.56 16.18 -8.64
N CYS A 173 4.97 15.41 -7.64
CA CYS A 173 4.05 14.84 -6.65
C CYS A 173 3.32 16.00 -5.93
N PRO A 174 1.97 16.03 -5.92
CA PRO A 174 1.18 17.09 -5.30
C PRO A 174 1.12 16.94 -3.77
N ASP A 175 2.29 16.90 -3.14
CA ASP A 175 2.49 16.84 -1.70
C ASP A 175 2.67 18.25 -1.11
N VAL A 176 1.64 18.77 -0.47
CA VAL A 176 1.67 20.10 0.17
C VAL A 176 2.53 20.16 1.43
N TYR A 177 3.00 19.02 1.95
CA TYR A 177 3.86 19.01 3.14
C TYR A 177 5.36 19.05 2.77
N ARG A 178 5.84 18.23 1.84
CA ARG A 178 7.27 18.21 1.47
C ARG A 178 7.56 18.26 -0.02
N GLY A 179 6.54 18.37 -0.86
CA GLY A 179 6.69 18.49 -2.31
C GLY A 179 7.19 19.87 -2.76
N MET A 180 7.12 20.09 -4.08
CA MET A 180 7.57 21.32 -4.74
C MET A 180 6.90 22.59 -4.21
N TYR A 181 5.60 22.53 -3.88
CA TYR A 181 4.82 23.66 -3.36
C TYR A 181 4.29 23.32 -1.97
N ARG A 182 5.00 23.79 -0.94
CA ARG A 182 4.70 23.46 0.47
C ARG A 182 3.79 24.50 1.10
N ASP A 183 2.78 24.07 1.85
CA ASP A 183 1.84 24.95 2.56
C ASP A 183 2.51 26.01 3.46
N CYS A 184 3.69 25.73 4.02
CA CYS A 184 4.43 26.70 4.83
C CYS A 184 5.14 27.81 4.05
N ASP A 185 5.32 27.65 2.73
CA ASP A 185 6.01 28.61 1.88
C ASP A 185 5.07 29.64 1.27
N TYR A 186 3.75 29.46 1.42
CA TYR A 186 2.71 30.27 0.81
C TYR A 186 1.76 30.86 1.86
N PRO A 187 1.13 32.01 1.59
CA PRO A 187 0.08 32.55 2.45
C PRO A 187 -1.08 31.56 2.64
N GLU A 188 -1.71 31.59 3.81
CA GLU A 188 -2.91 30.80 4.09
C GLU A 188 -4.01 31.09 3.05
N GLY A 189 -4.66 30.03 2.58
CA GLY A 189 -5.69 30.11 1.54
C GLY A 189 -5.17 30.12 0.09
N THR A 190 -3.85 30.06 -0.13
CA THR A 190 -3.29 29.84 -1.47
C THR A 190 -3.79 28.50 -2.04
N ASP A 191 -4.31 28.51 -3.26
CA ASP A 191 -4.71 27.30 -3.98
C ASP A 191 -3.47 26.58 -4.52
N LEU A 192 -2.88 25.71 -3.68
CA LEU A 192 -1.75 24.87 -4.08
C LEU A 192 -2.14 23.84 -5.14
N GLY A 193 -3.41 23.46 -5.23
CA GLY A 193 -3.91 22.52 -6.25
C GLY A 193 -3.81 23.10 -7.65
N GLU A 194 -4.08 24.40 -7.80
CA GLU A 194 -3.84 25.13 -9.04
C GLU A 194 -2.35 25.16 -9.42
N LEU A 195 -1.45 25.45 -8.47
CA LEU A 195 0.00 25.49 -8.76
C LEU A 195 0.52 24.13 -9.26
N TYR A 196 0.13 23.04 -8.61
CA TYR A 196 0.49 21.70 -9.07
C TYR A 196 -0.17 21.34 -10.42
N ALA A 197 -1.43 21.74 -10.64
CA ALA A 197 -2.11 21.48 -11.92
C ALA A 197 -1.47 22.26 -13.08
N GLN A 198 -0.94 23.47 -12.82
CA GLN A 198 -0.18 24.25 -13.80
C GLN A 198 1.08 23.53 -14.27
N GLU A 199 1.75 22.76 -13.41
CA GLU A 199 2.89 21.93 -13.84
C GLU A 199 2.48 20.85 -14.85
N VAL A 200 1.28 20.28 -14.71
CA VAL A 200 0.73 19.36 -15.70
C VAL A 200 0.37 20.09 -17.00
N GLN A 201 -0.23 21.28 -16.91
CA GLN A 201 -0.52 22.13 -18.08
C GLN A 201 0.76 22.49 -18.84
N HIS A 202 1.82 22.86 -18.13
CA HIS A 202 3.14 23.15 -18.68
C HIS A 202 3.75 21.97 -19.45
N ILE A 203 3.51 20.74 -19.01
CA ILE A 203 3.92 19.53 -19.73
C ILE A 203 3.09 19.35 -20.99
N LEU A 204 1.76 19.51 -20.89
CA LEU A 204 0.85 19.41 -22.04
C LEU A 204 1.20 20.42 -23.14
N ASP A 205 1.51 21.67 -22.79
CA ASP A 205 1.86 22.73 -23.73
C ASP A 205 3.18 22.47 -24.47
N ARG A 206 4.07 21.67 -23.89
CA ARG A 206 5.40 21.33 -24.45
C ARG A 206 5.43 19.98 -25.13
N SER A 207 4.35 19.19 -25.04
CA SER A 207 4.27 17.86 -25.65
C SER A 207 4.29 17.98 -27.18
N PRO A 208 5.33 17.47 -27.87
CA PRO A 208 5.46 17.63 -29.31
C PRO A 208 4.44 16.81 -30.11
N THR A 209 4.04 15.65 -29.59
CA THR A 209 3.12 14.72 -30.29
C THR A 209 1.74 14.62 -29.64
N GLY A 210 1.54 15.33 -28.52
CA GLY A 210 0.36 15.21 -27.68
C GLY A 210 0.43 14.00 -26.75
N VAL A 211 -0.23 14.13 -25.61
CA VAL A 211 -0.28 13.09 -24.58
C VAL A 211 -1.42 12.12 -24.86
N ALA A 212 -1.14 10.83 -24.72
CA ALA A 212 -2.13 9.75 -24.77
C ALA A 212 -2.88 9.64 -23.44
N ALA A 213 -2.13 9.61 -22.32
CA ALA A 213 -2.73 9.46 -21.00
C ALA A 213 -2.04 10.28 -19.92
N PHE A 214 -2.83 10.76 -18.96
CA PHE A 214 -2.38 11.04 -17.60
C PHE A 214 -2.77 9.87 -16.71
N ILE A 215 -1.81 9.27 -16.00
CA ILE A 215 -2.04 8.17 -15.07
C ILE A 215 -1.59 8.55 -13.66
N ALA A 216 -2.43 8.27 -12.67
CA ALA A 216 -2.10 8.51 -11.27
C ALA A 216 -2.85 7.56 -10.34
N GLU A 217 -2.22 7.22 -9.21
CA GLU A 217 -2.94 6.72 -8.05
C GLU A 217 -3.84 7.83 -7.49
N SER A 218 -5.11 7.56 -7.23
CA SER A 218 -6.05 8.57 -6.67
C SER A 218 -5.61 9.11 -5.31
N LEU A 219 -4.80 8.33 -4.58
CA LEU A 219 -3.98 8.76 -3.44
C LEU A 219 -2.64 8.00 -3.56
N GLN A 220 -1.51 8.71 -3.67
CA GLN A 220 -0.23 8.05 -3.93
C GLN A 220 0.28 7.30 -2.70
N SER A 221 0.43 5.99 -2.82
CA SER A 221 0.92 5.15 -1.72
C SER A 221 2.43 5.33 -1.52
N CYS A 222 3.22 5.00 -2.55
CA CYS A 222 4.70 4.96 -2.46
C CYS A 222 5.33 6.34 -2.21
N GLY A 223 4.66 7.41 -2.62
CA GLY A 223 5.04 8.80 -2.30
C GLY A 223 4.92 9.16 -0.81
N GLY A 224 4.39 8.28 0.04
CA GLY A 224 4.23 8.52 1.47
C GLY A 224 2.79 8.84 1.87
N GLN A 225 1.83 8.11 1.29
CA GLN A 225 0.39 8.22 1.58
C GLN A 225 -0.16 9.64 1.28
N ILE A 226 0.17 10.16 0.09
CA ILE A 226 -0.13 11.53 -0.30
C ILE A 226 -1.61 11.67 -0.66
N ILE A 227 -2.23 12.69 -0.07
CA ILE A 227 -3.56 13.17 -0.46
C ILE A 227 -3.33 14.42 -1.31
N PRO A 228 -3.67 14.40 -2.61
CA PRO A 228 -3.58 15.60 -3.44
C PRO A 228 -4.43 16.73 -2.86
N PRO A 229 -3.99 18.00 -3.01
CA PRO A 229 -4.76 19.15 -2.57
C PRO A 229 -6.10 19.23 -3.32
N PRO A 230 -7.10 19.94 -2.76
CA PRO A 230 -8.39 20.13 -3.39
C PRO A 230 -8.28 20.60 -4.84
N ASP A 231 -9.23 20.19 -5.67
CA ASP A 231 -9.39 20.54 -7.09
C ASP A 231 -8.24 20.16 -8.04
N TYR A 232 -7.13 19.62 -7.54
CA TYR A 232 -5.99 19.20 -8.37
C TYR A 232 -6.40 18.26 -9.51
N PHE A 233 -7.07 17.15 -9.20
CA PHE A 233 -7.49 16.20 -10.23
C PHE A 233 -8.57 16.76 -11.16
N GLN A 234 -9.47 17.63 -10.68
CA GLN A 234 -10.46 18.27 -11.55
C GLN A 234 -9.77 19.11 -12.62
N ARG A 235 -8.82 19.95 -12.20
CA ARG A 235 -8.03 20.80 -13.10
C ARG A 235 -7.21 19.97 -14.08
N VAL A 236 -6.49 18.96 -13.59
CA VAL A 236 -5.66 18.07 -14.41
C VAL A 236 -6.49 17.29 -15.42
N TYR A 237 -7.61 16.68 -15.00
CA TYR A 237 -8.44 15.88 -15.90
C TYR A 237 -9.05 16.75 -17.00
N ASN A 238 -9.50 17.96 -16.65
CA ASN A 238 -10.01 18.93 -17.63
C ASN A 238 -8.92 19.36 -18.62
N ALA A 239 -7.70 19.65 -18.15
CA ALA A 239 -6.58 20.04 -18.99
C ALA A 239 -6.17 18.92 -19.97
N VAL A 240 -6.02 17.69 -19.47
CA VAL A 240 -5.63 16.51 -20.26
C VAL A 240 -6.67 16.21 -21.35
N ARG A 241 -7.96 16.23 -21.02
CA ARG A 241 -9.05 16.02 -21.99
C ARG A 241 -9.11 17.13 -23.03
N LYS A 242 -8.95 18.40 -22.64
CA LYS A 242 -8.89 19.53 -23.58
C LYS A 242 -7.72 19.40 -24.55
N ALA A 243 -6.61 18.81 -24.10
CA ALA A 243 -5.46 18.50 -24.95
C ALA A 243 -5.69 17.25 -25.84
N GLY A 244 -6.77 16.48 -25.65
CA GLY A 244 -7.12 15.27 -26.40
C GLY A 244 -6.52 13.97 -25.85
N GLY A 245 -6.00 13.98 -24.62
CA GLY A 245 -5.58 12.78 -23.89
C GLY A 245 -6.70 12.20 -23.02
N VAL A 246 -6.48 11.01 -22.46
CA VAL A 246 -7.38 10.38 -21.49
C VAL A 246 -6.78 10.33 -20.09
N THR A 247 -7.62 10.05 -19.10
CA THR A 247 -7.25 10.00 -17.68
C THR A 247 -7.42 8.58 -17.14
N ILE A 248 -6.39 8.10 -16.44
CA ILE A 248 -6.34 6.75 -15.86
C ILE A 248 -6.22 6.88 -14.34
N ALA A 249 -7.21 6.36 -13.62
CA ALA A 249 -7.16 6.24 -12.16
C ALA A 249 -6.65 4.84 -11.77
N ASP A 250 -5.47 4.80 -11.14
CA ASP A 250 -4.92 3.59 -10.53
C ASP A 250 -5.50 3.40 -9.12
N GLU A 251 -6.52 2.55 -9.03
CA GLU A 251 -7.23 2.23 -7.79
C GLU A 251 -6.67 0.97 -7.11
N VAL A 252 -5.51 0.46 -7.56
CA VAL A 252 -4.95 -0.81 -7.07
C VAL A 252 -4.63 -0.74 -5.56
N GLN A 253 -4.23 0.42 -5.04
CA GLN A 253 -3.95 0.57 -3.60
C GLN A 253 -5.18 0.96 -2.77
N VAL A 254 -6.08 1.74 -3.35
CA VAL A 254 -7.01 2.64 -2.64
C VAL A 254 -8.48 2.44 -3.00
N GLY A 255 -8.80 1.54 -3.92
CA GLY A 255 -10.16 1.18 -4.25
C GLY A 255 -10.83 0.25 -3.22
N PHE A 256 -12.01 -0.24 -3.58
CA PHE A 256 -12.80 -1.21 -2.79
C PHE A 256 -13.14 -0.73 -1.37
N GLY A 257 -13.50 0.56 -1.24
CA GLY A 257 -13.99 1.13 0.01
C GLY A 257 -12.90 1.51 1.02
N ARG A 258 -11.61 1.36 0.67
CA ARG A 258 -10.45 1.61 1.55
C ARG A 258 -10.50 2.97 2.25
N ILE A 259 -10.91 4.01 1.53
CA ILE A 259 -10.96 5.38 2.02
C ILE A 259 -12.18 5.67 2.91
N GLY A 260 -13.10 4.71 3.02
CA GLY A 260 -14.29 4.76 3.84
C GLY A 260 -15.43 5.59 3.27
N THR A 261 -15.17 6.82 2.81
CA THR A 261 -16.25 7.70 2.32
C THR A 261 -16.86 7.24 1.00
N HIS A 262 -16.06 6.60 0.14
CA HIS A 262 -16.47 6.15 -1.20
C HIS A 262 -15.89 4.77 -1.51
N TYR A 263 -16.42 4.13 -2.55
CA TYR A 263 -15.93 2.83 -2.99
C TYR A 263 -14.62 2.97 -3.78
N TRP A 264 -14.48 4.02 -4.58
CA TRP A 264 -13.26 4.36 -5.31
C TRP A 264 -12.68 5.70 -4.83
N ALA A 265 -11.35 5.78 -4.74
CA ALA A 265 -10.68 6.94 -4.17
C ALA A 265 -10.63 8.16 -5.10
N PHE A 266 -10.93 8.02 -6.40
CA PHE A 266 -11.08 9.16 -7.31
C PHE A 266 -12.39 9.94 -7.07
N GLU A 267 -13.45 9.29 -6.56
CA GLU A 267 -14.78 9.89 -6.38
C GLU A 267 -14.81 11.15 -5.50
N PRO A 268 -14.17 11.20 -4.31
CA PRO A 268 -14.19 12.40 -3.46
C PRO A 268 -13.52 13.62 -4.11
N HIS A 269 -12.72 13.43 -5.16
CA HIS A 269 -12.13 14.53 -5.92
C HIS A 269 -13.10 15.16 -6.92
N GLY A 270 -14.34 14.65 -7.04
CA GLY A 270 -15.35 15.19 -7.96
C GLY A 270 -15.05 14.92 -9.43
N VAL A 271 -14.27 13.89 -9.72
CA VAL A 271 -13.89 13.50 -11.09
C VAL A 271 -14.39 12.11 -11.44
N ILE A 272 -14.57 11.86 -12.73
CA ILE A 272 -14.77 10.53 -13.30
C ILE A 272 -13.60 10.33 -14.28
N PRO A 273 -12.74 9.31 -14.12
CA PRO A 273 -11.66 9.00 -15.07
C PRO A 273 -12.22 8.34 -16.33
N ASP A 274 -11.40 8.24 -17.37
CA ASP A 274 -11.78 7.55 -18.61
C ASP A 274 -11.47 6.04 -18.53
N ILE A 275 -10.45 5.67 -17.73
CA ILE A 275 -10.05 4.28 -17.45
C ILE A 275 -9.75 4.13 -15.96
N VAL A 276 -10.20 3.03 -15.34
CA VAL A 276 -9.88 2.65 -13.97
C VAL A 276 -9.16 1.31 -13.95
N THR A 277 -8.08 1.19 -13.20
CA THR A 277 -7.38 -0.09 -12.99
C THR A 277 -7.50 -0.57 -11.56
N VAL A 278 -7.78 -1.87 -11.41
CA VAL A 278 -8.00 -2.52 -10.10
C VAL A 278 -7.29 -3.87 -10.04
N ALA A 279 -6.78 -4.23 -8.87
CA ALA A 279 -6.18 -5.55 -8.59
C ALA A 279 -6.13 -5.78 -7.07
N LYS A 280 -4.95 -6.11 -6.51
CA LYS A 280 -4.63 -6.26 -5.06
C LYS A 280 -5.84 -6.67 -4.19
N PRO A 281 -6.64 -5.74 -3.60
CA PRO A 281 -7.76 -6.11 -2.72
C PRO A 281 -8.83 -6.96 -3.39
N MET A 282 -9.01 -6.87 -4.71
CA MET A 282 -10.06 -7.54 -5.49
C MET A 282 -10.11 -9.06 -5.26
N GLY A 283 -8.96 -9.70 -5.05
CA GLY A 283 -8.86 -11.15 -4.88
C GLY A 283 -8.66 -11.63 -3.45
N ASN A 284 -8.58 -10.72 -2.47
CA ASN A 284 -8.19 -11.03 -1.09
C ASN A 284 -6.91 -11.91 -0.99
N GLY A 285 -5.95 -11.74 -1.90
CA GLY A 285 -4.76 -12.58 -2.04
C GLY A 285 -4.69 -13.43 -3.31
N HIS A 286 -5.83 -13.71 -3.95
CA HIS A 286 -5.85 -14.44 -5.23
C HIS A 286 -5.46 -13.53 -6.40
N PRO A 287 -4.67 -14.00 -7.40
CA PRO A 287 -4.34 -13.22 -8.59
C PRO A 287 -5.58 -12.88 -9.43
N VAL A 288 -5.97 -11.62 -9.42
CA VAL A 288 -7.06 -11.06 -10.23
C VAL A 288 -6.90 -9.53 -10.30
N GLY A 289 -7.20 -8.98 -11.47
CA GLY A 289 -7.33 -7.55 -11.69
C GLY A 289 -8.28 -7.27 -12.85
N ALA A 290 -8.61 -6.00 -13.05
CA ALA A 290 -9.43 -5.56 -14.15
C ALA A 290 -9.06 -4.15 -14.61
N VAL A 291 -9.37 -3.86 -15.87
CA VAL A 291 -9.43 -2.52 -16.45
C VAL A 291 -10.89 -2.23 -16.75
N ILE A 292 -11.42 -1.17 -16.17
CA ILE A 292 -12.78 -0.69 -16.42
C ILE A 292 -12.68 0.57 -17.26
N THR A 293 -13.43 0.63 -18.35
CA THR A 293 -13.38 1.75 -19.29
C THR A 293 -14.74 2.02 -19.90
N THR A 294 -14.83 3.09 -20.68
CA THR A 294 -16.03 3.47 -21.41
C THR A 294 -16.22 2.58 -22.65
N PRO A 295 -17.47 2.41 -23.14
CA PRO A 295 -17.72 1.73 -24.40
C PRO A 295 -16.95 2.31 -25.58
N GLU A 296 -16.76 3.63 -25.62
CA GLU A 296 -16.06 4.33 -26.70
C GLU A 296 -14.58 3.94 -26.80
N ILE A 297 -13.87 3.92 -25.65
CA ILE A 297 -12.46 3.50 -25.60
C ILE A 297 -12.34 2.01 -25.93
N ALA A 298 -13.23 1.17 -25.41
CA ALA A 298 -13.22 -0.26 -25.71
C ALA A 298 -13.46 -0.55 -27.20
N GLU A 299 -14.39 0.17 -27.83
CA GLU A 299 -14.71 0.03 -29.26
C GLU A 299 -13.53 0.46 -30.15
N SER A 300 -12.80 1.50 -29.76
CA SER A 300 -11.58 1.92 -30.48
C SER A 300 -10.51 0.84 -30.57
N PHE A 301 -10.44 -0.04 -29.55
CA PHE A 301 -9.56 -1.20 -29.58
C PHE A 301 -10.18 -2.36 -30.38
N ALA A 302 -11.47 -2.62 -30.23
CA ALA A 302 -12.18 -3.67 -30.96
C ALA A 302 -12.11 -3.48 -32.49
N THR A 303 -12.30 -2.25 -32.96
CA THR A 303 -12.24 -1.87 -34.39
C THR A 303 -10.90 -2.13 -35.07
N THR A 304 -9.82 -2.35 -34.32
CA THR A 304 -8.53 -2.80 -34.88
C THR A 304 -8.60 -4.21 -35.47
N GLY A 305 -9.61 -5.00 -35.11
CA GLY A 305 -9.74 -6.42 -35.45
C GLY A 305 -8.79 -7.33 -34.67
N VAL A 306 -7.93 -6.77 -33.80
CA VAL A 306 -7.01 -7.55 -32.97
C VAL A 306 -7.76 -8.14 -31.78
N CYS A 307 -7.84 -9.47 -31.73
CA CYS A 307 -8.40 -10.17 -30.59
C CYS A 307 -7.48 -10.04 -29.36
N TYR A 308 -7.94 -9.33 -28.32
CA TYR A 308 -7.29 -9.37 -27.01
C TYR A 308 -7.68 -10.65 -26.27
N PHE A 309 -6.68 -11.38 -25.80
CA PHE A 309 -6.89 -12.58 -25.00
C PHE A 309 -5.83 -12.68 -23.90
N ASN A 310 -6.30 -12.87 -22.66
CA ASN A 310 -5.48 -13.24 -21.52
C ASN A 310 -5.96 -14.62 -21.03
N THR A 311 -5.07 -15.61 -21.04
CA THR A 311 -5.39 -17.01 -20.73
C THR A 311 -6.08 -17.18 -19.38
N TYR A 312 -5.64 -16.45 -18.35
CA TYR A 312 -6.17 -16.55 -17.00
C TYR A 312 -7.09 -15.37 -16.65
N GLY A 313 -7.01 -14.27 -17.39
CA GLY A 313 -7.88 -13.10 -17.21
C GLY A 313 -9.35 -13.50 -17.30
N GLY A 314 -10.08 -13.34 -16.20
CA GLY A 314 -11.52 -13.65 -16.16
C GLY A 314 -11.86 -15.13 -16.08
N ASN A 315 -10.94 -16.00 -15.66
CA ASN A 315 -11.26 -17.41 -15.39
C ASN A 315 -12.35 -17.55 -14.30
N PRO A 316 -13.15 -18.63 -14.29
CA PRO A 316 -14.26 -18.80 -13.35
C PRO A 316 -13.86 -18.68 -11.88
N VAL A 317 -12.71 -19.25 -11.49
CA VAL A 317 -12.25 -19.28 -10.08
C VAL A 317 -11.88 -17.87 -9.59
N SER A 318 -11.09 -17.13 -10.36
CA SER A 318 -10.75 -15.73 -10.04
C SER A 318 -12.00 -14.85 -9.96
N CYS A 319 -12.96 -15.03 -10.87
CA CYS A 319 -14.21 -14.28 -10.85
C CYS A 319 -15.09 -14.63 -9.64
N ALA A 320 -15.21 -15.91 -9.27
CA ALA A 320 -15.96 -16.34 -8.08
C ALA A 320 -15.36 -15.76 -6.79
N ILE A 321 -14.04 -15.72 -6.68
CA ILE A 321 -13.32 -15.10 -5.57
C ILE A 321 -13.58 -13.59 -5.54
N ALA A 322 -13.41 -12.89 -6.66
CA ALA A 322 -13.67 -11.45 -6.73
C ALA A 322 -15.12 -11.09 -6.38
N ASN A 323 -16.09 -11.86 -6.89
CA ASN A 323 -17.50 -11.73 -6.54
C ASN A 323 -17.74 -11.93 -5.03
N ALA A 324 -17.09 -12.92 -4.41
CA ALA A 324 -17.19 -13.14 -2.97
C ALA A 324 -16.58 -12.01 -2.16
N VAL A 325 -15.44 -11.46 -2.58
CA VAL A 325 -14.81 -10.30 -1.94
C VAL A 325 -15.72 -9.09 -1.95
N MET A 326 -16.27 -8.72 -3.12
CA MET A 326 -17.19 -7.58 -3.22
C MET A 326 -18.45 -7.77 -2.38
N ARG A 327 -19.03 -8.98 -2.36
CA ARG A 327 -20.16 -9.29 -1.47
C ARG A 327 -19.80 -9.12 0.00
N VAL A 328 -18.63 -9.61 0.44
CA VAL A 328 -18.19 -9.46 1.84
C VAL A 328 -18.01 -7.99 2.21
N ILE A 329 -17.43 -7.17 1.33
CA ILE A 329 -17.30 -5.73 1.56
C ILE A 329 -18.66 -5.10 1.84
N ASP A 330 -19.67 -5.44 1.03
CA ASP A 330 -21.01 -4.87 1.13
C ASP A 330 -21.79 -5.43 2.34
N GLU A 331 -21.86 -6.76 2.49
CA GLU A 331 -22.64 -7.45 3.53
C GLU A 331 -22.13 -7.17 4.95
N GLU A 332 -20.82 -7.01 5.12
CA GLU A 332 -20.19 -6.80 6.43
C GLU A 332 -19.90 -5.31 6.71
N GLY A 333 -20.34 -4.42 5.82
CA GLY A 333 -20.21 -2.97 6.00
C GLY A 333 -18.77 -2.51 6.13
N LEU A 334 -17.84 -3.12 5.39
CA LEU A 334 -16.39 -2.89 5.58
C LEU A 334 -15.95 -1.49 5.18
N GLN A 335 -16.62 -0.87 4.20
CA GLN A 335 -16.40 0.53 3.85
C GLN A 335 -16.74 1.45 5.03
N GLU A 336 -17.91 1.27 5.66
CA GLU A 336 -18.31 2.04 6.85
C GLU A 336 -17.39 1.77 8.04
N ASN A 337 -16.92 0.53 8.20
CA ASN A 337 -15.92 0.20 9.21
C ASN A 337 -14.62 0.99 8.99
N ALA A 338 -14.12 1.05 7.75
CA ALA A 338 -12.93 1.82 7.42
C ALA A 338 -13.12 3.32 7.68
N LEU A 339 -14.30 3.87 7.41
CA LEU A 339 -14.62 5.26 7.74
C LEU A 339 -14.53 5.51 9.25
N ARG A 340 -15.23 4.70 10.06
CA ARG A 340 -15.32 4.86 11.51
C ARG A 340 -13.98 4.63 12.21
N VAL A 341 -13.36 3.48 11.97
CA VAL A 341 -12.11 3.08 12.63
C VAL A 341 -10.94 3.93 12.11
N GLY A 342 -10.92 4.21 10.80
CA GLY A 342 -9.92 5.07 10.19
C GLY A 342 -9.95 6.49 10.72
N ARG A 343 -11.14 7.10 10.86
CA ARG A 343 -11.31 8.43 11.46
C ARG A 343 -10.76 8.47 12.88
N TYR A 344 -11.13 7.48 13.71
CA TYR A 344 -10.62 7.37 15.07
C TYR A 344 -9.10 7.23 15.12
N LEU A 345 -8.53 6.33 14.32
CA LEU A 345 -7.08 6.11 14.24
C LEU A 345 -6.35 7.40 13.82
N LEU A 346 -6.83 8.09 12.78
CA LEU A 346 -6.25 9.35 12.31
C LEU A 346 -6.33 10.46 13.35
N GLU A 347 -7.49 10.63 14.01
CA GLU A 347 -7.67 11.63 15.08
C GLU A 347 -6.70 11.40 16.24
N LYS A 348 -6.63 10.15 16.75
CA LYS A 348 -5.74 9.82 17.86
C LYS A 348 -4.27 9.93 17.48
N THR A 349 -3.91 9.56 16.25
CA THR A 349 -2.53 9.70 15.78
C THR A 349 -2.15 11.16 15.58
N ARG A 350 -3.06 12.01 15.08
CA ARG A 350 -2.86 13.47 15.01
C ARG A 350 -2.65 14.08 16.39
N ALA A 351 -3.36 13.60 17.42
CA ALA A 351 -3.16 14.07 18.79
C ALA A 351 -1.71 13.83 19.28
N LEU A 352 -1.05 12.73 18.85
CA LEU A 352 0.35 12.45 19.20
C LEU A 352 1.32 13.51 18.68
N LYS A 353 0.96 14.28 17.64
CA LYS A 353 1.75 15.43 17.18
C LYS A 353 1.89 16.48 18.28
N HIS A 354 0.92 16.65 19.17
CA HIS A 354 1.04 17.60 20.28
C HIS A 354 1.90 17.08 21.44
N GLU A 355 2.21 15.77 21.44
CA GLU A 355 2.92 15.10 22.52
C GLU A 355 4.37 14.77 22.15
N TYR A 356 4.65 14.52 20.87
CA TYR A 356 5.95 14.07 20.39
C TYR A 356 6.44 14.92 19.20
N GLU A 357 7.51 15.70 19.40
CA GLU A 357 8.07 16.60 18.38
C GLU A 357 8.48 15.89 17.08
N ILE A 358 8.85 14.62 17.18
CA ILE A 358 9.27 13.81 16.04
C ILE A 358 8.14 13.53 15.03
N VAL A 359 6.87 13.64 15.43
CA VAL A 359 5.73 13.49 14.51
C VAL A 359 5.54 14.82 13.78
N GLY A 360 5.84 14.86 12.48
CA GLY A 360 5.74 16.06 11.65
C GLY A 360 4.35 16.24 11.05
N ASP A 361 3.86 15.21 10.38
CA ASP A 361 2.55 15.20 9.73
C ASP A 361 1.83 13.86 9.89
N VAL A 362 0.50 13.92 9.90
CA VAL A 362 -0.39 12.76 9.92
C VAL A 362 -1.50 12.97 8.91
N ARG A 363 -1.40 12.20 7.82
CA ARG A 363 -2.29 12.28 6.66
C ARG A 363 -2.91 10.92 6.36
N GLY A 364 -4.03 10.95 5.65
CA GLY A 364 -4.77 9.74 5.31
C GLY A 364 -6.28 9.93 5.36
N THR A 365 -6.97 8.90 4.91
CA THR A 365 -8.43 8.78 4.95
C THR A 365 -8.81 7.31 5.04
N GLY A 366 -9.89 6.99 5.75
CA GLY A 366 -10.25 5.62 6.08
C GLY A 366 -9.07 4.83 6.65
N LEU A 367 -8.83 3.63 6.14
CA LEU A 367 -7.72 2.76 6.54
C LEU A 367 -6.51 2.88 5.59
N PHE A 368 -6.19 4.10 5.17
CA PHE A 368 -5.00 4.48 4.42
C PHE A 368 -4.35 5.65 5.15
N VAL A 369 -3.24 5.39 5.87
CA VAL A 369 -2.67 6.33 6.84
C VAL A 369 -1.16 6.44 6.68
N GLY A 370 -0.65 7.66 6.66
CA GLY A 370 0.77 8.00 6.70
C GLY A 370 1.10 8.87 7.91
N ILE A 371 2.14 8.47 8.65
CA ILE A 371 2.66 9.19 9.81
C ILE A 371 4.09 9.58 9.49
N GLU A 372 4.31 10.85 9.16
CA GLU A 372 5.61 11.32 8.77
C GLU A 372 6.44 11.75 9.97
N LEU A 373 7.60 11.11 10.14
CA LEU A 373 8.54 11.43 11.19
C LEU A 373 9.62 12.41 10.69
N VAL A 374 9.86 13.47 11.46
CA VAL A 374 10.82 14.53 11.14
C VAL A 374 11.73 14.82 12.33
N VAL A 375 12.96 15.24 12.05
CA VAL A 375 13.90 15.69 13.10
C VAL A 375 13.70 17.15 13.46
N ASP A 376 13.11 17.93 12.55
CA ASP A 376 12.84 19.37 12.68
C ASP A 376 11.53 19.67 11.95
N ARG A 377 10.51 20.16 12.68
CA ARG A 377 9.19 20.46 12.13
C ARG A 377 9.16 21.72 11.26
N ALA A 378 9.96 22.72 11.59
CA ALA A 378 10.01 23.96 10.84
C ALA A 378 10.64 23.73 9.46
N ARG A 379 11.71 22.93 9.42
CA ARG A 379 12.42 22.59 8.19
C ARG A 379 11.89 21.34 7.48
N ARG A 380 11.05 20.54 8.16
CA ARG A 380 10.49 19.26 7.70
C ARG A 380 11.58 18.26 7.27
N LEU A 381 12.69 18.24 8.01
CA LEU A 381 13.80 17.33 7.72
C LEU A 381 13.43 15.89 8.12
N PRO A 382 13.59 14.89 7.24
CA PRO A 382 13.10 13.53 7.47
C PRO A 382 13.86 12.81 8.60
N ALA A 383 13.13 12.08 9.44
CA ALA A 383 13.71 11.25 10.51
C ALA A 383 13.84 9.77 10.11
N THR A 384 14.49 9.48 8.98
CA THR A 384 14.62 8.13 8.40
C THR A 384 15.11 7.08 9.40
N ARG A 385 16.15 7.39 10.17
CA ARG A 385 16.70 6.45 11.17
C ARG A 385 15.70 6.13 12.27
N ALA A 386 14.95 7.14 12.73
CA ALA A 386 13.93 6.96 13.73
C ALA A 386 12.74 6.15 13.19
N ALA A 387 12.27 6.44 11.98
CA ALA A 387 11.22 5.66 11.33
C ALA A 387 11.61 4.18 11.20
N LYS A 388 12.85 3.88 10.79
CA LYS A 388 13.37 2.52 10.77
C LYS A 388 13.35 1.87 12.16
N ALA A 389 13.81 2.59 13.20
CA ALA A 389 13.80 2.09 14.57
C ALA A 389 12.37 1.83 15.09
N VAL A 390 11.41 2.69 14.76
CA VAL A 390 9.98 2.46 15.06
C VAL A 390 9.50 1.17 14.37
N VAL A 391 9.72 1.01 13.07
CA VAL A 391 9.28 -0.19 12.32
C VAL A 391 9.86 -1.47 12.94
N GLU A 392 11.16 -1.47 13.27
CA GLU A 392 11.81 -2.60 13.91
C GLU A 392 11.24 -2.90 15.31
N ARG A 393 11.01 -1.87 16.13
CA ARG A 393 10.48 -2.02 17.49
C ARG A 393 9.01 -2.44 17.52
N MET A 394 8.18 -1.89 16.63
CA MET A 394 6.79 -2.29 16.45
C MET A 394 6.68 -3.79 16.19
N LYS A 395 7.54 -4.36 15.33
CA LYS A 395 7.60 -5.80 15.09
C LYS A 395 8.14 -6.56 16.31
N THR A 396 9.30 -6.17 16.82
CA THR A 396 10.08 -7.00 17.75
C THR A 396 9.54 -6.98 19.17
N VAL A 397 9.02 -5.84 19.63
CA VAL A 397 8.50 -5.65 20.99
C VAL A 397 6.98 -5.80 20.99
N HIS A 398 6.30 -5.15 20.05
CA HIS A 398 4.83 -5.04 20.08
C HIS A 398 4.10 -6.00 19.15
N ARG A 399 4.82 -6.81 18.37
CA ARG A 399 4.24 -7.75 17.39
C ARG A 399 3.24 -7.08 16.45
N THR A 400 3.46 -5.82 16.10
CA THR A 400 2.64 -5.06 15.16
C THR A 400 3.45 -4.82 13.90
N LEU A 401 2.93 -5.28 12.77
CA LEU A 401 3.60 -5.19 11.48
C LEU A 401 3.25 -3.85 10.83
N VAL A 402 4.25 -2.99 10.71
CA VAL A 402 4.18 -1.73 9.96
C VAL A 402 5.32 -1.68 8.95
N SER A 403 5.31 -0.69 8.07
CA SER A 403 6.42 -0.43 7.17
C SER A 403 6.57 1.08 6.96
N SER A 404 7.62 1.50 6.27
CA SER A 404 7.79 2.88 5.83
C SER A 404 7.61 3.02 4.32
N ASP A 405 7.20 4.22 3.89
CA ASP A 405 7.15 4.70 2.50
C ASP A 405 7.71 6.13 2.44
N GLY A 406 7.61 6.77 1.27
CA GLY A 406 8.11 8.11 0.98
C GLY A 406 9.54 8.07 0.43
N PRO A 407 9.96 9.14 -0.26
CA PRO A 407 11.30 9.21 -0.88
C PRO A 407 12.44 9.04 0.13
N ASP A 408 12.24 9.43 1.40
CA ASP A 408 13.24 9.33 2.47
C ASP A 408 12.97 8.19 3.46
N GLU A 409 12.01 7.30 3.16
CA GLU A 409 11.63 6.16 4.02
C GLU A 409 11.24 6.55 5.47
N ASN A 410 10.74 7.77 5.68
CA ASN A 410 10.43 8.34 7.00
C ASN A 410 8.91 8.40 7.32
N VAL A 411 8.06 7.90 6.42
CA VAL A 411 6.61 7.86 6.63
C VAL A 411 6.20 6.47 7.09
N VAL A 412 5.85 6.29 8.37
CA VAL A 412 5.28 5.04 8.86
C VAL A 412 3.88 4.89 8.29
N LYS A 413 3.65 3.84 7.51
CA LYS A 413 2.39 3.64 6.79
C LYS A 413 1.55 2.54 7.41
N LEU A 414 0.23 2.77 7.41
CA LEU A 414 -0.75 1.78 7.80
C LEU A 414 -1.80 1.63 6.70
N LYS A 415 -1.98 0.37 6.31
CA LYS A 415 -3.01 -0.05 5.37
C LYS A 415 -3.45 -1.48 5.70
N PRO A 416 -4.08 -1.68 6.87
CA PRO A 416 -4.48 -2.99 7.40
C PRO A 416 -5.60 -3.64 6.57
N PRO A 417 -5.94 -4.91 6.79
CA PRO A 417 -7.22 -5.48 6.37
C PRO A 417 -8.41 -4.61 6.81
N MET A 418 -9.48 -4.56 6.02
CA MET A 418 -10.67 -3.72 6.27
C MET A 418 -11.50 -4.17 7.48
N VAL A 419 -11.23 -5.37 8.00
CA VAL A 419 -11.81 -5.91 9.25
C VAL A 419 -11.11 -5.36 10.52
N PHE A 420 -10.20 -4.39 10.37
CA PHE A 420 -9.51 -3.73 11.48
C PHE A 420 -10.50 -3.04 12.42
N THR A 421 -10.35 -3.22 13.73
CA THR A 421 -11.30 -2.74 14.74
C THR A 421 -10.75 -1.57 15.55
N PHE A 422 -11.61 -0.90 16.33
CA PHE A 422 -11.16 0.09 17.33
C PHE A 422 -10.12 -0.46 18.30
N ALA A 423 -10.30 -1.71 18.78
CA ALA A 423 -9.34 -2.35 19.66
C ALA A 423 -7.97 -2.55 18.98
N ASN A 424 -7.94 -2.78 17.67
CA ASN A 424 -6.69 -2.86 16.92
C ASN A 424 -6.05 -1.48 16.73
N ALA A 425 -6.86 -0.44 16.54
CA ALA A 425 -6.35 0.93 16.52
C ALA A 425 -5.71 1.29 17.87
N ASP A 426 -6.35 0.92 18.99
CA ASP A 426 -5.79 1.11 20.33
C ASP A 426 -4.50 0.30 20.55
N GLU A 427 -4.46 -0.97 20.11
CA GLU A 427 -3.27 -1.82 20.15
C GLU A 427 -2.09 -1.18 19.39
N PHE A 428 -2.35 -0.65 18.18
CA PHE A 428 -1.36 0.10 17.41
C PHE A 428 -0.92 1.40 18.10
N LEU A 429 -1.87 2.23 18.56
CA LEU A 429 -1.59 3.53 19.17
C LEU A 429 -0.75 3.39 20.44
N TYR A 430 -1.04 2.39 21.27
CA TYR A 430 -0.24 2.05 22.44
C TYR A 430 1.19 1.68 22.03
N ALA A 431 1.35 0.75 21.08
CA ALA A 431 2.65 0.31 20.60
C ALA A 431 3.47 1.45 19.99
N PHE A 432 2.83 2.30 19.18
CA PHE A 432 3.47 3.41 18.52
C PHE A 432 3.94 4.46 19.53
N ARG A 433 3.09 4.82 20.50
CA ARG A 433 3.45 5.73 21.61
C ARG A 433 4.67 5.24 22.40
N GLU A 434 4.69 3.95 22.77
CA GLU A 434 5.84 3.35 23.46
C GLU A 434 7.13 3.43 22.63
N CYS A 435 7.02 3.30 21.30
CA CYS A 435 8.17 3.47 20.41
C CYS A 435 8.65 4.92 20.36
N LEU A 436 7.74 5.91 20.31
CA LEU A 436 8.09 7.32 20.32
C LEU A 436 8.76 7.74 21.65
N THR A 437 8.17 7.36 22.80
CA THR A 437 8.75 7.62 24.12
C THR A 437 10.12 6.99 24.28
N PHE A 438 10.32 5.77 23.77
CA PHE A 438 11.63 5.13 23.78
C PHE A 438 12.68 5.93 23.00
N LEU A 439 12.33 6.49 21.84
CA LEU A 439 13.24 7.32 21.04
C LEU A 439 13.61 8.62 21.75
N GLU A 440 12.65 9.30 22.39
CA GLU A 440 12.93 10.51 23.18
C GLU A 440 13.89 10.22 24.34
N GLN A 441 13.69 9.12 25.05
CA GLN A 441 14.57 8.70 26.14
C GLN A 441 16.00 8.41 25.65
N GLN A 442 16.14 7.77 24.49
CA GLN A 442 17.47 7.56 23.88
C GLN A 442 18.15 8.88 23.51
N GLN A 443 17.40 9.82 22.92
CA GLN A 443 17.94 11.12 22.55
C GLN A 443 18.36 11.93 23.78
N GLN A 444 17.55 11.94 24.83
CA GLN A 444 17.89 12.57 26.11
C GLN A 444 19.14 11.93 26.73
N ALA A 445 19.21 10.59 26.78
CA ALA A 445 20.37 9.88 27.28
C ALA A 445 21.65 10.24 26.49
N SER A 446 21.58 10.29 25.16
CA SER A 446 22.72 10.70 24.32
C SER A 446 23.13 12.15 24.51
N ASN A 447 22.20 13.05 24.82
CA ASN A 447 22.49 14.46 25.09
C ASN A 447 23.07 14.68 26.49
N THR A 448 22.76 13.80 27.45
CA THR A 448 23.28 13.84 28.83
C THR A 448 24.59 13.07 29.02
N ALA A 449 24.92 12.15 28.11
CA ALA A 449 26.18 11.43 28.15
C ALA A 449 27.33 12.39 27.74
N ALA A 450 28.21 12.71 28.70
CA ALA A 450 29.49 13.34 28.39
C ALA A 450 30.24 12.48 27.34
N PRO A 451 31.08 13.08 26.47
CA PRO A 451 31.73 12.35 25.38
C PRO A 451 32.73 11.32 25.94
N GLY A 452 32.25 10.11 26.18
CA GLY A 452 33.03 8.99 26.69
C GLY A 452 32.16 8.07 27.55
N LEU A 453 31.90 6.86 27.03
CA LEU A 453 31.15 5.72 27.60
C LEU A 453 29.69 5.60 27.16
N LEU A 454 29.49 4.86 26.07
CA LEU A 454 28.23 4.19 25.77
C LEU A 454 28.48 2.68 25.75
N ASP A 455 28.29 2.03 26.89
CA ASP A 455 27.92 0.61 26.94
C ASP A 455 26.40 0.53 27.02
N THR A 456 25.79 -0.18 26.07
CA THR A 456 24.35 -0.38 25.94
C THR A 456 23.81 -1.16 27.14
N VAL A 457 23.08 -0.49 28.03
CA VAL A 457 22.23 -1.14 29.04
C VAL A 457 20.78 -1.08 28.59
N VAL A 458 20.19 -2.25 28.28
CA VAL A 458 18.75 -2.39 28.04
C VAL A 458 18.06 -2.44 29.41
N VAL A 459 17.43 -1.34 29.81
CA VAL A 459 16.57 -1.31 31.01
C VAL A 459 15.10 -1.44 30.58
N PRO A 460 14.32 -2.39 31.13
CA PRO A 460 12.89 -2.45 30.89
C PRO A 460 12.19 -1.30 31.63
N VAL A 461 11.43 -0.48 30.90
CA VAL A 461 10.64 0.62 31.45
C VAL A 461 9.26 0.08 31.87
N ARG A 462 8.86 0.31 33.12
CA ARG A 462 7.47 0.15 33.59
C ARG A 462 6.79 1.51 33.55
N VAL A 463 5.71 1.62 32.79
CA VAL A 463 4.78 2.76 32.87
C VAL A 463 3.50 2.28 33.56
N THR A 464 3.01 3.06 34.53
CA THR A 464 1.71 2.81 35.16
C THR A 464 0.64 3.57 34.37
N HIS A 465 -0.33 2.84 33.80
CA HIS A 465 -1.48 3.41 33.09
C HIS A 465 -2.77 3.10 33.86
N PRO A 466 -3.74 4.03 33.96
CA PRO A 466 -5.03 3.83 34.64
C PRO A 466 -5.99 2.78 34.00
N LEU A 467 -5.51 1.97 33.05
CA LEU A 467 -6.25 0.84 32.46
C LEU A 467 -5.56 -0.52 32.72
N ALA A 468 -4.46 -0.55 33.50
CA ALA A 468 -3.76 -1.76 33.87
C ALA A 468 -4.39 -2.40 35.13
N THR A 469 -5.57 -3.00 35.00
CA THR A 469 -6.09 -3.95 36.00
C THR A 469 -6.06 -5.36 35.43
N GLY A 470 -5.03 -6.13 35.78
CA GLY A 470 -4.97 -7.56 35.47
C GLY A 470 -3.58 -8.20 35.63
N GLY A 471 -3.29 -8.69 36.83
CA GLY A 471 -2.44 -9.87 37.11
C GLY A 471 -0.98 -9.88 36.62
N LEU A 472 -0.04 -9.57 37.53
CA LEU A 472 1.39 -9.84 37.38
C LEU A 472 1.69 -11.34 37.61
N LEU A 473 2.23 -12.04 36.61
CA LEU A 473 2.96 -13.29 36.82
C LEU A 473 4.45 -12.98 37.06
N GLN A 474 4.98 -13.39 38.22
CA GLN A 474 6.40 -13.26 38.56
C GLN A 474 7.26 -14.29 37.81
N PRO A 475 8.46 -13.92 37.30
CA PRO A 475 9.43 -14.90 36.82
C PRO A 475 10.38 -15.35 37.95
N SER A 476 10.56 -16.66 38.08
CA SER A 476 11.55 -17.32 38.97
C SER A 476 13.00 -17.09 38.50
N PRO A 477 13.99 -17.04 39.41
CA PRO A 477 15.39 -16.76 39.05
C PRO A 477 16.13 -18.04 38.62
N ILE A 478 16.78 -17.99 37.46
CA ILE A 478 17.78 -18.99 37.05
C ILE A 478 19.16 -18.52 37.50
N THR A 479 19.79 -19.32 38.37
CA THR A 479 21.17 -19.12 38.87
C THR A 479 22.20 -19.54 37.82
N CYS A 480 23.09 -18.61 37.46
CA CYS A 480 24.31 -18.88 36.69
C CYS A 480 25.34 -19.62 37.57
N ARG A 481 25.91 -20.73 37.09
CA ARG A 481 27.19 -21.27 37.61
C ARG A 481 28.25 -21.19 36.52
N LYS A 482 29.43 -20.67 36.90
CA LYS A 482 30.68 -20.60 36.13
C LYS A 482 31.58 -21.81 36.43
N HIS A 483 32.52 -22.02 35.51
CA HIS A 483 33.69 -22.92 35.51
C HIS A 483 33.39 -24.38 35.09
N ASP A 484 34.13 -25.00 34.18
CA ASP A 484 35.59 -25.04 34.15
C ASP A 484 36.22 -25.31 32.76
N THR A 485 37.49 -24.92 32.63
CA THR A 485 38.37 -25.04 31.47
C THR A 485 39.14 -26.37 31.45
N SER A 486 39.22 -27.06 30.30
CA SER A 486 40.49 -27.54 29.70
C SER A 486 40.30 -28.47 28.47
N PRO A 487 41.32 -28.61 27.58
CA PRO A 487 41.16 -29.09 26.20
C PRO A 487 41.81 -30.47 25.96
N LEU A 488 41.23 -31.34 25.13
CA LEU A 488 41.95 -32.51 24.58
C LEU A 488 41.46 -32.96 23.18
N ILE A 489 42.36 -32.78 22.21
CA ILE A 489 42.90 -33.74 21.22
C ILE A 489 41.99 -34.39 20.13
N LYS A 490 42.58 -34.34 18.92
CA LYS A 490 42.27 -34.95 17.62
C LYS A 490 41.86 -36.44 17.63
N SER A 491 41.05 -36.82 16.65
CA SER A 491 41.33 -37.83 15.58
C SER A 491 40.12 -38.72 15.28
N SER A 492 39.61 -38.61 14.05
CA SER A 492 39.19 -39.65 13.08
C SER A 492 38.27 -39.01 12.04
#